data_AF-A0A853D147-F1
#
_entry.id   AF-A0A853D147-F1
#
_cell.length_a   1.000
_cell.length_b   1.000
_cell.length_c   1.000
_cell.angle_alpha   90.00
_cell.angle_beta   90.00
_cell.angle_gamma   90.00
#
_symmetry.space_group_name_H-M   'P 1'
#
loop_
_entity.id
_entity.type
_entity.pdbx_description
1 polymer ?
#
loop_
_entity_poly.entity_id
_entity_poly.type
_entity_poly.pdbx_seq_one_letter_code
_entity_poly.pdbx_strand_id
1 'polypeptide(L)'
;MKKMAFGYIDEKLATKSNYNIQEVAEILDIKNFGRNKLFKWLREHGYFDQYNRPMTIFIENGLFLCKDNIYKTPLVTSEGVEFLKKKLILN
;
A
#
# COMPACT_ATOMS: atom_id res chain seq x y z
N MET A 1 13.88 -4.35 -27.37
CA MET A 1 13.50 -3.49 -26.23
C MET A 1 12.17 -3.97 -25.69
N LYS A 2 12.15 -4.60 -24.50
CA LYS A 2 10.89 -4.96 -23.82
C LYS A 2 10.29 -3.67 -23.27
N LYS A 3 9.12 -3.28 -23.76
CA LYS A 3 8.33 -2.17 -23.19
C LYS A 3 8.00 -2.53 -21.73
N MET A 4 8.48 -1.72 -20.79
CA MET A 4 8.05 -1.79 -19.39
C MET A 4 6.59 -1.34 -19.34
N ALA A 5 5.66 -2.31 -19.31
CA ALA A 5 4.26 -2.03 -19.14
C ALA A 5 4.00 -1.63 -17.68
N PHE A 6 3.47 -0.42 -17.51
CA PHE A 6 2.85 0.15 -16.32
C PHE A 6 2.38 -0.92 -15.30
N GLY A 7 3.05 -0.99 -14.14
CA GLY A 7 2.47 -1.52 -12.90
C GLY A 7 1.93 -2.95 -12.90
N TYR A 8 2.53 -3.88 -13.66
CA TYR A 8 2.22 -5.29 -13.53
C TYR A 8 3.06 -5.92 -12.42
N ILE A 9 2.43 -6.76 -11.61
CA ILE A 9 3.12 -7.59 -10.61
C ILE A 9 4.05 -8.51 -11.38
N ASP A 10 5.34 -8.17 -11.42
CA ASP A 10 6.40 -9.08 -11.85
C ASP A 10 6.27 -10.32 -10.95
N GLU A 11 6.41 -11.53 -11.51
CA GLU A 11 6.36 -12.79 -10.77
C GLU A 11 7.36 -12.78 -9.59
N LYS A 12 8.41 -11.95 -9.71
CA LYS A 12 9.40 -11.64 -8.67
C LYS A 12 8.90 -10.81 -7.48
N LEU A 13 7.80 -10.06 -7.63
CA LEU A 13 7.09 -9.35 -6.55
C LEU A 13 6.04 -10.23 -5.87
N ALA A 14 5.59 -11.30 -6.54
CA ALA A 14 4.65 -12.27 -5.97
C ALA A 14 5.25 -13.07 -4.80
N THR A 15 6.58 -13.13 -4.68
CA THR A 15 7.29 -13.77 -3.55
C THR A 15 7.39 -12.90 -2.30
N LYS A 16 7.03 -11.61 -2.36
CA LYS A 16 6.98 -10.74 -1.18
C LYS A 16 5.57 -10.80 -0.56
N SER A 17 5.49 -10.98 0.76
CA SER A 17 4.22 -10.92 1.48
C SER A 17 3.55 -9.57 1.24
N ASN A 18 2.36 -9.62 0.65
CA ASN A 18 1.55 -8.46 0.32
C ASN A 18 0.31 -8.44 1.19
N TYR A 19 0.07 -7.33 1.85
CA TYR A 19 -1.01 -7.15 2.81
C TYR A 19 -2.08 -6.22 2.24
N ASN A 20 -3.34 -6.56 2.43
CA ASN A 20 -4.42 -5.62 2.20
C ASN A 20 -4.50 -4.60 3.37
N ILE A 21 -5.23 -3.51 3.18
CA ILE A 21 -5.28 -2.41 4.17
C ILE A 21 -5.90 -2.83 5.51
N GLN A 22 -6.77 -3.84 5.55
CA GLN A 22 -7.29 -4.39 6.80
C GLN A 22 -6.19 -5.10 7.57
N GLU A 23 -5.45 -6.01 6.91
CA GLU A 23 -4.33 -6.73 7.51
C GLU A 23 -3.25 -5.77 8.03
N VAL A 24 -2.96 -4.69 7.27
CA VAL A 24 -2.02 -3.66 7.74
C VAL A 24 -2.52 -2.94 8.98
N ALA A 25 -3.80 -2.58 9.05
CA ALA A 25 -4.36 -1.93 10.24
C ALA A 25 -4.27 -2.83 11.48
N GLU A 26 -4.45 -4.14 11.31
CA GLU A 26 -4.28 -5.14 12.37
C GLU A 26 -2.81 -5.28 12.78
N ILE A 27 -1.87 -5.32 11.82
CA ILE A 27 -0.43 -5.37 12.10
C ILE A 27 0.07 -4.13 12.85
N LEU A 28 -0.50 -2.96 12.56
CA LEU A 28 -0.14 -1.72 13.24
C LEU A 28 -0.63 -1.70 14.71
N ASP A 29 -1.70 -2.45 15.02
CA ASP A 29 -2.27 -2.60 16.37
C ASP A 29 -2.47 -1.28 17.15
N ILE A 30 -2.89 -0.23 16.44
CA ILE A 30 -3.15 1.08 17.04
C ILE A 30 -4.60 1.12 17.54
N LYS A 31 -4.78 1.38 18.85
CA LYS A 31 -6.09 1.46 19.49
C LYS A 31 -7.02 2.43 18.76
N ASN A 32 -8.24 1.98 18.47
CA ASN A 32 -9.25 2.72 17.71
C ASN A 32 -8.83 3.13 16.28
N PHE A 33 -7.84 2.48 15.66
CA PHE A 33 -7.33 2.83 14.33
C PHE A 33 -7.45 1.64 13.36
N GLY A 34 -8.67 1.41 12.85
CA GLY A 34 -8.93 0.34 11.88
C GLY A 34 -8.75 0.77 10.41
N ARG A 35 -9.02 -0.15 9.49
CA ARG A 35 -8.91 -0.01 8.03
C ARG A 35 -9.40 1.33 7.47
N ASN A 36 -10.61 1.78 7.84
CA ASN A 36 -11.19 3.01 7.31
C ASN A 36 -10.40 4.26 7.75
N LYS A 37 -9.86 4.26 8.97
CA LYS A 37 -9.01 5.35 9.48
C LYS A 37 -7.63 5.31 8.83
N LEU A 38 -7.07 4.13 8.59
CA LEU A 38 -5.83 3.99 7.82
C LEU A 38 -5.99 4.51 6.39
N PHE A 39 -7.07 4.14 5.69
CA PHE A 39 -7.38 4.72 4.37
C PHE A 39 -7.48 6.24 4.41
N LYS A 40 -8.16 6.80 5.41
CA LYS A 40 -8.27 8.25 5.58
C LYS A 40 -6.90 8.90 5.76
N TRP A 41 -6.10 8.38 6.69
CA TRP A 41 -4.76 8.88 6.97
C TRP A 41 -3.84 8.81 5.72
N LEU A 42 -3.89 7.70 4.97
CA LEU A 42 -3.11 7.53 3.75
C LEU A 42 -3.44 8.59 2.69
N ARG A 43 -4.72 8.98 2.57
CA ARG A 43 -5.14 10.06 1.66
C ARG A 43 -4.70 11.44 2.15
N GLU A 44 -4.90 11.71 3.44
CA GLU A 44 -4.54 13.00 4.06
C GLU A 44 -3.03 13.29 3.96
N HIS A 45 -2.20 12.25 3.91
CA HIS A 45 -0.75 12.37 3.80
C HIS A 45 -0.22 12.20 2.36
N GLY A 46 -1.11 12.12 1.37
CA GLY A 46 -0.74 12.07 -0.05
C GLY A 46 -0.14 10.73 -0.50
N TYR A 47 -0.25 9.66 0.30
CA TYR A 47 0.16 8.32 -0.11
C TYR A 47 -0.85 7.72 -1.09
N PHE A 48 -2.14 7.99 -0.86
CA PHE A 48 -3.25 7.50 -1.65
C PHE A 48 -4.05 8.67 -2.22
N ASP A 49 -4.69 8.47 -3.37
CA ASP A 49 -5.60 9.43 -3.97
C ASP A 49 -7.03 9.35 -3.37
N GLN A 50 -7.92 10.23 -3.84
CA GLN A 50 -9.33 10.26 -3.41
C GLN A 50 -10.10 8.96 -3.67
N TYR A 51 -9.60 8.08 -4.54
CA TYR A 51 -10.19 6.80 -4.91
C TYR A 51 -9.51 5.60 -4.23
N ASN A 52 -8.69 5.84 -3.20
CA ASN A 52 -7.94 4.81 -2.47
C ASN A 52 -6.87 4.08 -3.30
N ARG A 53 -6.33 4.75 -4.33
CA ARG A 53 -5.24 4.19 -5.13
C ARG A 53 -3.91 4.77 -4.63
N PRO A 54 -2.85 3.96 -4.45
CA PRO A 54 -1.55 4.49 -4.10
C PRO A 54 -1.03 5.40 -5.21
N MET A 55 -0.37 6.49 -4.84
CA MET A 55 0.26 7.37 -5.83
C MET A 55 1.41 6.63 -6.54
N THR A 56 1.59 6.91 -7.84
CA THR A 56 2.58 6.22 -8.69
C THR A 56 3.98 6.20 -8.08
N ILE A 57 4.42 7.30 -7.47
CA ILE A 57 5.74 7.39 -6.83
C ILE A 57 5.96 6.35 -5.73
N PHE A 58 4.93 6.01 -4.95
CA PHE A 58 5.05 5.00 -3.89
C PHE A 58 4.90 3.56 -4.41
N ILE A 59 4.29 3.39 -5.58
CA ILE A 59 4.28 2.11 -6.32
C ILE A 59 5.67 1.86 -6.92
N GLU A 60 6.24 2.86 -7.58
CA GLU A 60 7.59 2.79 -8.17
C GLU A 60 8.68 2.55 -7.12
N ASN A 61 8.50 3.10 -5.92
CA ASN A 61 9.36 2.83 -4.77
C ASN A 61 9.15 1.46 -4.11
N GLY A 62 8.21 0.64 -4.59
CA GLY A 62 7.95 -0.71 -4.10
C GLY A 62 7.29 -0.78 -2.72
N LEU A 63 6.64 0.29 -2.26
CA LEU A 63 5.93 0.33 -0.97
C LEU A 63 4.48 -0.15 -1.10
N PHE A 64 3.85 0.10 -2.25
CA PHE A 64 2.48 -0.31 -2.53
C PHE A 64 2.37 -0.97 -3.90
N LEU A 65 1.30 -1.74 -4.07
CA LEU A 65 0.92 -2.36 -5.33
C LEU A 65 -0.60 -2.17 -5.54
N CYS A 66 -1.07 -2.34 -6.78
CA CYS A 66 -2.49 -2.49 -7.07
C CYS A 66 -2.73 -3.83 -7.74
N LYS A 67 -3.70 -4.60 -7.24
CA LYS A 67 -4.20 -5.77 -7.96
C LYS A 67 -4.82 -5.35 -9.28
N ASP A 68 -4.59 -6.15 -10.32
CA ASP A 68 -5.27 -5.98 -11.59
C ASP A 68 -6.68 -6.59 -11.54
N ASN A 69 -7.59 -5.91 -10.84
CA ASN A 69 -9.01 -6.22 -10.82
C ASN A 69 -9.85 -4.97 -11.10
N ILE A 70 -11.16 -5.14 -11.28
CA ILE A 70 -12.09 -4.03 -11.55
C ILE A 70 -12.07 -2.95 -10.46
N TYR A 71 -11.69 -3.32 -9.24
CA TYR A 71 -11.65 -2.43 -8.08
C TYR A 71 -10.27 -1.83 -7.80
N LYS A 72 -9.25 -2.18 -8.59
CA LYS A 72 -7.82 -1.83 -8.40
C LYS A 72 -7.40 -1.87 -6.94
N THR A 73 -7.64 -3.01 -6.29
CA THR A 73 -7.43 -3.16 -4.84
C THR A 73 -5.98 -2.88 -4.45
N PRO A 74 -5.72 -1.95 -3.52
CA PRO A 74 -4.37 -1.64 -3.07
C PRO A 74 -3.83 -2.75 -2.16
N LEU A 75 -2.53 -3.01 -2.29
CA LEU A 75 -1.75 -3.87 -1.42
C LEU A 75 -0.53 -3.09 -0.90
N VAL A 76 -0.03 -3.51 0.25
CA VAL A 76 1.13 -2.96 0.92
C VAL A 76 2.19 -4.06 0.99
N THR A 77 3.41 -3.77 0.54
CA THR A 77 4.52 -4.71 0.65
C THR A 77 5.00 -4.80 2.11
N SER A 78 5.83 -5.78 2.43
CA SER A 78 6.47 -5.84 3.76
C SER A 78 7.27 -4.56 4.06
N GLU A 79 7.97 -4.01 3.06
CA GLU A 79 8.66 -2.73 3.18
C GLU A 79 7.69 -1.56 3.37
N GLY A 80 6.53 -1.57 2.70
CA GLY A 80 5.45 -0.61 2.91
C GLY A 80 4.90 -0.64 4.34
N VAL A 81 4.74 -1.82 4.94
CA VAL A 81 4.32 -1.96 6.34
C VAL A 81 5.34 -1.33 7.28
N GLU A 82 6.64 -1.63 7.09
CA GLU A 82 7.70 -1.04 7.91
C GLU A 82 7.80 0.49 7.73
N PHE A 83 7.59 0.98 6.50
CA PHE A 83 7.46 2.41 6.23
C PHE A 83 6.30 3.03 7.03
N LEU A 84 5.11 2.41 7.02
CA LEU A 84 3.94 2.92 7.72
C LEU A 84 4.10 2.88 9.24
N LYS A 85 4.69 1.81 9.79
CA LYS A 85 5.04 1.75 11.23
C LYS A 85 5.91 2.93 11.63
N LYS A 86 6.95 3.24 10.85
CA LYS A 86 7.84 4.38 11.12
C LYS A 86 7.10 5.72 11.04
N LYS A 87 6.12 5.87 10.16
CA LYS A 87 5.36 7.13 10.01
C LYS A 87 4.24 7.31 11.03
N LEU A 88 3.64 6.23 11.52
CA LEU A 88 2.48 6.27 12.43
C LEU A 88 2.84 6.10 13.91
N ILE A 89 3.89 5.35 14.23
CA ILE A 89 4.24 4.98 15.61
C ILE A 89 5.37 5.87 16.16
N LEU A 90 6.25 6.38 15.29
CA LEU A 90 7.40 7.22 15.70
C LEU A 90 7.15 8.73 15.57
N ASN A 91 5.92 9.14 15.26
CA ASN A 91 5.44 10.52 15.32
C ASN A 91 4.45 10.64 16.48
#